data_AF-A0AAD4SQA1-F1
#
_entry.id   AF-A0AAD4SQA1-F1
#
_cell.length_a   1.000
_cell.length_b   1.000
_cell.length_c   1.000
_cell.angle_alpha   90.00
_cell.angle_beta   90.00
_cell.angle_gamma   90.00
#
_symmetry.space_group_name_H-M   'P 1'
#
loop_
_entity.id
_entity.type
_entity.pdbx_description
1 polymer ?
#
loop_
_entity_poly.entity_id
_entity_poly.type
_entity_poly.pdbx_seq_one_letter_code
_entity_poly.pdbx_strand_id
1 'polypeptide(L)'
;MKRSTVETYLKDDCLCIHCTVGVVQTRVEEGKRCVIPVPPSDMIQNLKSLFESGVGSDITFQVCNEFFKAHKWILAAQSLVFRAQFFGLVGNLDMKTIVIEEFDPFAFKAMLLFLYSDELPEAHELSDSDTVCTSTALMQHLLAAADRFDLARLKLMCEKILERL
;
A
#
# COMPACT_ATOMS: atom_id res chain seq x y z
N MET A 1 -39.40 25.89 40.78
CA MET A 1 -38.21 25.90 41.67
C MET A 1 -38.19 27.25 42.38
N LYS A 2 -38.31 27.31 43.71
CA LYS A 2 -38.42 28.58 44.45
C LYS A 2 -37.08 29.34 44.37
N ARG A 3 -37.14 30.65 44.07
CA ARG A 3 -35.99 31.55 43.87
C ARG A 3 -35.01 31.56 45.07
N SER A 4 -35.52 31.30 46.27
CA SER A 4 -34.79 31.35 47.54
C SER A 4 -33.87 30.15 47.84
N THR A 5 -33.84 29.12 46.99
CA THR A 5 -33.02 27.90 47.24
C THR A 5 -31.77 27.85 46.35
N VAL A 6 -31.62 28.77 45.39
CA VAL A 6 -30.51 28.77 44.44
C VAL A 6 -29.31 29.59 44.94
N GLU A 7 -29.57 30.61 45.76
CA GLU A 7 -28.53 31.49 46.33
C GLU A 7 -27.54 30.75 47.25
N THR A 8 -27.93 29.62 47.83
CA THR A 8 -27.04 28.82 48.70
C THR A 8 -26.03 27.95 47.94
N TYR A 9 -26.20 27.79 46.63
CA TYR A 9 -25.32 26.98 45.77
C TYR A 9 -24.48 27.82 44.80
N LEU A 10 -24.75 29.12 44.74
CA LEU A 10 -23.97 30.10 44.01
C LEU A 10 -22.90 30.67 44.93
N LYS A 11 -21.63 30.60 44.52
CA LYS A 11 -20.54 31.37 45.14
C LYS A 11 -20.01 32.31 44.08
N ASP A 12 -19.97 33.60 44.38
CA ASP A 12 -19.51 34.66 43.47
C ASP A 12 -20.20 34.62 42.09
N ASP A 13 -21.54 34.49 42.09
CA ASP A 13 -22.37 34.38 40.88
C ASP A 13 -22.05 33.18 39.96
N CYS A 14 -21.24 32.24 40.45
CA CYS A 14 -20.83 31.06 39.71
C CYS A 14 -21.47 29.80 40.29
N LEU A 15 -22.04 28.97 39.40
CA LEU A 15 -22.52 27.63 39.71
C LEU A 15 -21.52 26.61 39.16
N CYS A 16 -20.86 25.86 40.03
CA CYS A 16 -19.93 24.81 39.63
C CYS A 16 -20.62 23.45 39.71
N ILE A 17 -20.88 22.83 38.55
CA ILE A 17 -21.53 21.52 38.46
C ILE A 17 -20.46 20.46 38.26
N HIS A 18 -20.23 19.65 39.30
CA HIS A 18 -19.41 18.44 39.18
C HIS A 18 -20.29 17.28 38.71
N CYS A 19 -20.12 16.87 37.45
CA CYS A 19 -20.83 15.75 36.87
C CYS A 19 -19.85 14.61 36.58
N THR A 20 -20.16 13.41 37.06
CA THR A 20 -19.43 12.18 36.70
C THR A 20 -20.30 11.37 35.76
N VAL A 21 -19.83 11.17 34.53
CA VAL A 21 -20.53 10.37 33.52
C VAL A 21 -19.98 8.94 33.53
N GLY A 22 -20.81 7.98 33.94
CA GLY A 22 -20.50 6.56 33.83
C GLY A 22 -21.00 6.00 32.50
N VAL A 23 -20.09 5.49 31.67
CA VAL A 23 -20.48 4.76 30.44
C VAL A 23 -20.71 3.30 30.81
N VAL A 24 -21.98 2.88 30.79
CA VAL A 24 -22.35 1.47 30.98
C VAL A 24 -22.48 0.83 29.61
N GLN A 25 -21.55 -0.06 29.27
CA GLN A 25 -21.65 -0.88 28.06
C GLN A 25 -22.49 -2.12 28.35
N THR A 26 -23.76 -2.13 27.91
CA THR A 26 -24.60 -3.32 27.93
C THR A 26 -24.07 -4.33 26.92
N ARG A 27 -23.50 -5.44 27.42
CA ARG A 27 -23.20 -6.60 26.57
C ARG A 27 -24.50 -7.40 26.41
N VAL A 28 -25.04 -7.40 25.20
CA VAL A 28 -26.05 -8.40 24.82
C VAL A 28 -25.30 -9.72 24.69
N GLU A 29 -25.63 -10.71 25.52
CA GLU A 29 -25.17 -12.09 25.34
C GLU A 29 -25.77 -12.58 24.01
N GLU A 30 -25.03 -12.42 22.92
CA GLU A 30 -25.39 -13.00 21.64
C GLU A 30 -25.39 -14.52 21.81
N GLY A 31 -26.58 -15.13 21.74
CA GLY A 31 -26.73 -16.58 21.80
C GLY A 31 -25.75 -17.26 20.82
N LYS A 32 -25.13 -18.37 21.25
CA LYS A 32 -24.06 -19.11 20.55
C LYS A 32 -24.24 -19.07 19.03
N ARG A 33 -23.62 -18.09 18.38
CA ARG A 33 -23.52 -18.06 16.91
C ARG A 33 -22.56 -19.16 16.53
N CYS A 34 -22.98 -20.02 15.60
CA CYS A 34 -22.04 -20.91 14.92
C CYS A 34 -21.06 -20.02 14.15
N VAL A 35 -19.85 -19.84 14.69
CA VAL A 35 -18.78 -19.11 14.01
C VAL A 35 -18.10 -20.11 13.08
N ILE A 36 -18.42 -20.04 11.79
CA ILE A 36 -17.65 -20.73 10.77
C ILE A 36 -16.34 -19.94 10.61
N PRO A 37 -15.17 -20.51 10.91
CA PRO A 37 -13.90 -19.80 10.73
C PRO A 37 -13.66 -19.60 9.23
N VAL A 38 -13.59 -18.34 8.81
CA VAL A 38 -13.22 -17.97 7.44
C VAL A 38 -11.71 -17.70 7.42
N PRO A 39 -10.92 -18.40 6.59
CA PRO A 39 -9.49 -18.12 6.48
C PRO A 39 -9.25 -16.72 5.90
N PRO A 40 -8.08 -16.11 6.18
CA PRO A 40 -7.67 -14.87 5.51
C PRO A 40 -7.60 -15.04 3.99
N SER A 41 -7.74 -13.92 3.26
CA SER A 41 -7.54 -13.91 1.81
C SER A 41 -6.08 -14.22 1.46
N ASP A 42 -5.88 -15.03 0.42
CA ASP A 42 -4.59 -15.41 -0.15
C ASP A 42 -4.34 -14.77 -1.54
N MET A 43 -5.23 -13.86 -1.96
CA MET A 43 -5.21 -13.25 -3.31
C MET A 43 -3.89 -12.54 -3.61
N ILE A 44 -3.34 -11.80 -2.65
CA ILE A 44 -2.07 -11.05 -2.80
C ILE A 44 -0.91 -12.03 -3.01
N GLN A 45 -0.86 -13.10 -2.22
CA GLN A 45 0.18 -14.13 -2.32
C GLN A 45 0.09 -14.86 -3.66
N ASN A 46 -1.11 -15.16 -4.13
CA ASN A 46 -1.34 -15.77 -5.44
C ASN A 46 -0.87 -14.86 -6.58
N LEU A 47 -1.09 -13.54 -6.48
CA LEU A 47 -0.59 -12.58 -7.46
C LEU A 47 0.94 -12.43 -7.41
N LYS A 48 1.56 -12.36 -6.22
CA LYS A 48 3.02 -12.37 -6.07
C LYS A 48 3.64 -13.61 -6.72
N SER A 49 3.09 -14.79 -6.43
CA SER A 49 3.54 -16.06 -7.02
C SER A 49 3.43 -16.08 -8.55
N LEU A 50 2.42 -15.43 -9.12
CA LEU A 50 2.27 -15.28 -10.57
C LEU A 50 3.41 -14.44 -11.17
N PHE A 51 3.81 -13.36 -10.50
CA PHE A 51 4.97 -12.56 -10.91
C PHE A 51 6.28 -13.37 -10.82
N GLU A 52 6.51 -14.04 -9.70
CA GLU A 52 7.74 -14.84 -9.46
C GLU A 52 7.88 -16.01 -10.45
N SER A 53 6.79 -16.72 -10.72
CA SER A 53 6.80 -17.85 -11.65
C SER A 53 6.89 -17.41 -13.12
N GLY A 54 6.44 -16.20 -13.44
CA GLY A 54 6.35 -15.68 -14.81
C GLY A 54 5.39 -16.44 -15.72
N VAL A 55 4.50 -17.27 -15.14
CA VAL A 55 3.54 -18.08 -15.89
C VAL A 55 2.51 -17.17 -16.54
N GLY A 56 2.37 -17.25 -17.87
CA GLY A 56 1.39 -16.45 -18.60
C GLY A 56 1.82 -15.00 -18.87
N SER A 57 3.08 -14.64 -18.58
CA SER A 57 3.60 -13.31 -18.86
C SER A 57 3.58 -12.98 -20.36
N ASP A 58 3.11 -11.79 -20.67
CA ASP A 58 2.88 -11.27 -22.03
C ASP A 58 3.74 -10.03 -22.36
N ILE A 59 4.60 -9.63 -21.42
CA ILE A 59 5.61 -8.57 -21.57
C ILE A 59 6.90 -8.95 -20.83
N THR A 60 8.04 -8.53 -21.37
CA THR A 60 9.36 -8.57 -20.72
C THR A 60 9.97 -7.17 -20.68
N PHE A 61 10.43 -6.74 -19.51
CA PHE A 61 11.19 -5.51 -19.34
C PHE A 61 12.67 -5.83 -19.27
N GLN A 62 13.48 -5.18 -20.09
CA GLN A 62 14.93 -5.18 -19.97
C GLN A 62 15.33 -3.90 -19.24
N VAL A 63 15.95 -4.06 -18.07
CA VAL A 63 16.42 -2.95 -17.24
C VAL A 63 17.90 -3.17 -16.97
N CYS A 64 18.76 -2.36 -17.58
CA CYS A 64 20.19 -2.62 -17.61
C CYS A 64 20.51 -4.04 -18.13
N ASN A 65 21.03 -4.91 -17.28
CA ASN A 65 21.35 -6.32 -17.56
C ASN A 65 20.32 -7.33 -17.03
N GLU A 66 19.23 -6.86 -16.43
CA GLU A 66 18.18 -7.69 -15.83
C GLU A 66 16.94 -7.77 -16.72
N PHE A 67 16.23 -8.90 -16.65
CA PHE A 67 15.01 -9.14 -17.43
C PHE A 67 13.85 -9.53 -16.51
N PHE A 68 12.76 -8.76 -16.57
CA PHE A 68 11.57 -8.98 -15.75
C PHE A 68 10.37 -9.33 -16.62
N LYS A 69 9.83 -10.54 -16.44
CA LYS A 69 8.57 -10.95 -17.06
C LYS A 69 7.38 -10.44 -16.24
N ALA A 70 6.34 -9.96 -16.91
CA ALA A 70 5.15 -9.45 -16.24
C ALA A 70 3.88 -9.61 -17.10
N HIS A 71 2.76 -9.11 -16.57
CA HIS A 71 1.43 -9.22 -17.16
C HIS A 71 0.85 -7.82 -17.44
N LYS A 72 0.66 -7.46 -18.71
CA LYS A 72 0.17 -6.15 -19.14
C LYS A 72 -1.11 -5.72 -18.43
N TRP A 73 -2.04 -6.66 -18.26
CA TRP A 73 -3.34 -6.39 -17.63
C TRP A 73 -3.21 -6.02 -16.16
N ILE A 74 -2.32 -6.70 -15.42
CA ILE A 74 -2.06 -6.39 -14.01
C ILE A 74 -1.42 -5.01 -13.90
N LEU A 75 -0.40 -4.73 -14.71
CA LEU A 75 0.29 -3.44 -14.70
C LEU A 75 -0.64 -2.28 -15.11
N ALA A 76 -1.47 -2.48 -16.14
CA ALA A 76 -2.42 -1.47 -16.62
C ALA A 76 -3.59 -1.22 -15.65
N ALA A 77 -3.94 -2.19 -14.80
CA ALA A 77 -4.93 -1.98 -13.76
C ALA A 77 -4.41 -1.04 -12.66
N GLN A 78 -3.09 -1.01 -12.45
CA GLN A 78 -2.44 -0.33 -11.34
C GLN A 78 -1.75 0.99 -11.72
N SER A 79 -1.41 1.17 -13.01
CA SER A 79 -0.70 2.35 -13.53
C SER A 79 -1.37 2.87 -14.78
N LEU A 80 -1.76 4.15 -14.76
CA LEU A 80 -2.28 4.83 -15.95
C LEU A 80 -1.23 4.93 -17.06
N VAL A 81 0.05 5.02 -16.70
CA VAL A 81 1.17 5.02 -17.65
C VAL A 81 1.23 3.69 -18.39
N PHE A 82 1.23 2.56 -17.68
CA PHE A 82 1.19 1.24 -18.33
C PHE A 82 -0.11 1.01 -19.11
N ARG A 83 -1.24 1.48 -18.59
CA ARG A 83 -2.52 1.40 -19.30
C ARG A 83 -2.47 2.13 -20.65
N ALA A 84 -1.93 3.34 -20.68
CA ALA A 84 -1.76 4.10 -21.91
C ALA A 84 -0.74 3.42 -22.86
N GLN A 85 0.37 2.92 -22.32
CA GLN A 85 1.43 2.27 -23.09
C GLN A 85 0.95 0.99 -23.80
N PHE A 86 0.09 0.21 -23.16
CA PHE A 86 -0.37 -1.08 -23.71
C PHE A 86 -1.71 -1.00 -24.43
N PHE A 87 -2.65 -0.21 -23.89
CA PHE A 87 -4.06 -0.20 -24.31
C PHE A 87 -4.56 1.22 -24.68
N GLY A 88 -3.68 2.23 -24.70
CA GLY A 88 -4.03 3.58 -25.13
C GLY A 88 -4.16 3.71 -26.65
N LEU A 89 -4.55 4.90 -27.12
CA LEU A 89 -4.74 5.19 -28.55
C LEU A 89 -3.51 4.89 -29.41
N VAL A 90 -2.31 5.07 -28.84
CA VAL A 90 -1.01 4.79 -29.47
C VAL A 90 -0.28 3.63 -28.79
N GLY A 91 -1.00 2.87 -27.95
CA GLY A 91 -0.44 1.72 -27.25
C GLY A 91 -0.28 0.52 -28.18
N ASN A 92 0.58 -0.43 -27.80
CA ASN A 92 0.85 -1.62 -28.60
C ASN A 92 0.67 -2.90 -27.77
N LEU A 93 -0.45 -3.59 -28.01
CA LEU A 93 -0.79 -4.89 -27.41
C LEU A 93 0.18 -6.00 -27.81
N ASP A 94 0.72 -5.96 -29.02
CA ASP A 94 1.65 -6.97 -29.54
C ASP A 94 3.09 -6.75 -29.05
N MET A 95 3.35 -5.65 -28.33
CA MET A 95 4.66 -5.36 -27.78
C MET A 95 5.06 -6.43 -26.75
N LYS A 96 6.16 -7.13 -27.01
CA LYS A 96 6.64 -8.23 -26.13
C LYS A 96 7.81 -7.83 -25.23
N THR A 97 8.53 -6.78 -25.60
CA THR A 97 9.71 -6.32 -24.87
C THR A 97 9.74 -4.80 -24.78
N ILE A 98 10.11 -4.28 -23.61
CA ILE A 98 10.41 -2.86 -23.38
C ILE A 98 11.80 -2.75 -22.78
N VAL A 99 12.62 -1.87 -23.33
CA VAL A 99 13.88 -1.47 -22.69
C VAL A 99 13.60 -0.24 -21.83
N ILE A 100 13.97 -0.29 -20.55
CA ILE A 100 13.92 0.84 -19.65
C ILE A 100 15.35 1.28 -19.37
N GLU A 101 15.72 2.38 -20.00
CA GLU A 101 17.01 3.03 -19.79
C GLU A 101 17.00 3.80 -18.46
N GLU A 102 18.20 3.89 -17.85
CA GLU A 102 18.48 4.72 -16.67
C GLU A 102 17.59 4.40 -15.45
N PHE A 103 17.42 3.12 -15.15
CA PHE A 103 16.65 2.67 -13.99
C PHE A 103 17.41 1.64 -13.17
N ASP A 104 17.32 1.77 -11.86
CA ASP A 104 17.90 0.80 -10.94
C ASP A 104 17.08 -0.52 -10.99
N PRO A 105 17.68 -1.67 -11.33
CA PRO A 105 16.94 -2.93 -11.47
C PRO A 105 16.26 -3.36 -10.17
N PHE A 106 16.85 -3.08 -9.01
CA PHE A 106 16.26 -3.44 -7.71
C PHE A 106 15.02 -2.60 -7.42
N ALA A 107 15.08 -1.28 -7.65
CA ALA A 107 13.92 -0.41 -7.54
C ALA A 107 12.82 -0.77 -8.56
N PHE A 108 13.20 -1.20 -9.77
CA PHE A 108 12.22 -1.67 -10.75
C PHE A 108 11.52 -2.96 -10.30
N LYS A 109 12.29 -3.95 -9.81
CA LYS A 109 11.73 -5.19 -9.24
C LYS A 109 10.81 -4.87 -8.06
N ALA A 110 11.24 -3.95 -7.18
CA ALA A 110 10.45 -3.51 -6.04
C ALA A 110 9.11 -2.88 -6.45
N MET A 111 9.14 -2.02 -7.48
CA MET A 111 7.94 -1.44 -8.05
C MET A 111 7.02 -2.51 -8.66
N LEU A 112 7.58 -3.48 -9.41
CA LEU A 112 6.78 -4.58 -9.95
C LEU A 112 6.11 -5.37 -8.82
N LEU A 113 6.84 -5.78 -7.78
CA LEU A 113 6.24 -6.47 -6.63
C LEU A 113 5.07 -5.69 -6.02
N PHE A 114 5.25 -4.38 -5.83
CA PHE A 114 4.18 -3.50 -5.37
C PHE A 114 2.94 -3.53 -6.28
N LEU A 115 3.10 -3.58 -7.61
CA LEU A 115 1.97 -3.65 -8.54
C LEU A 115 1.18 -4.98 -8.43
N TYR A 116 1.79 -6.06 -7.94
CA TYR A 116 1.10 -7.33 -7.71
C TYR A 116 0.52 -7.46 -6.31
N SER A 117 1.07 -6.76 -5.31
CA SER A 117 0.70 -6.94 -3.90
C SER A 117 0.02 -5.75 -3.25
N ASP A 118 0.19 -4.55 -3.79
CA ASP A 118 -0.13 -3.29 -3.12
C ASP A 118 0.58 -3.17 -1.75
N GLU A 119 1.76 -3.79 -1.61
CA GLU A 119 2.60 -3.81 -0.42
C GLU A 119 4.04 -3.45 -0.78
N LEU A 120 4.74 -2.73 0.10
CA LEU A 120 6.16 -2.51 -0.07
C LEU A 120 6.91 -3.86 0.06
N PRO A 121 7.84 -4.15 -0.84
CA PRO A 121 8.56 -5.40 -0.82
C PRO A 121 9.45 -5.51 0.41
N GLU A 122 9.50 -6.70 0.98
CA GLU A 122 10.40 -7.00 2.08
C GLU A 122 11.84 -7.13 1.55
N ALA A 123 12.82 -6.92 2.43
CA ALA A 123 14.24 -6.98 2.06
C ALA A 123 14.63 -8.34 1.41
N HIS A 124 13.98 -9.42 1.83
CA HIS A 124 14.21 -10.77 1.31
C HIS A 124 13.64 -10.99 -0.10
N GLU A 125 12.64 -10.21 -0.53
CA GLU A 125 12.06 -10.30 -1.88
C GLU A 125 12.95 -9.59 -2.92
N LEU A 126 13.85 -8.73 -2.45
CA LEU A 126 14.75 -7.90 -3.27
C LEU A 126 16.16 -8.50 -3.44
N SER A 127 16.58 -9.49 -2.63
CA SER A 127 17.93 -10.07 -2.65
C SER A 127 18.01 -11.48 -2.03
N ASP A 128 18.88 -12.35 -2.58
CA ASP A 128 19.33 -13.61 -1.97
C ASP A 128 20.44 -13.43 -0.90
N SER A 129 20.93 -12.20 -0.70
CA SER A 129 22.04 -11.89 0.22
C SER A 129 21.75 -10.67 1.10
N ASP A 130 22.01 -10.83 2.40
CA ASP A 130 21.91 -9.85 3.48
C ASP A 130 22.67 -8.56 3.15
N THR A 131 21.97 -7.57 2.61
CA THR A 131 22.50 -6.20 2.52
C THR A 131 21.45 -5.21 3.00
N VAL A 132 21.46 -4.99 4.32
CA VAL A 132 20.67 -3.99 5.05
C VAL A 132 21.13 -2.54 4.75
N CYS A 133 22.20 -2.36 3.96
CA CYS A 133 22.87 -1.07 3.77
C CYS A 133 22.33 -0.19 2.60
N THR A 134 21.26 -0.58 1.90
CA THR A 134 20.74 0.18 0.72
C THR A 134 19.33 0.74 0.89
N SER A 135 18.80 0.87 2.11
CA SER A 135 17.39 1.27 2.31
C SER A 135 17.06 2.67 1.78
N THR A 136 17.89 3.70 2.00
CA THR A 136 17.58 5.07 1.57
C THR A 136 17.72 5.27 0.06
N ALA A 137 18.82 4.80 -0.54
CA ALA A 137 19.05 4.94 -1.98
C ALA A 137 18.01 4.16 -2.79
N LEU A 138 17.71 2.92 -2.39
CA LEU A 138 16.64 2.13 -3.00
C LEU A 138 15.28 2.83 -2.85
N MET A 139 14.98 3.39 -1.67
CA MET A 139 13.72 4.12 -1.45
C MET A 139 13.64 5.39 -2.30
N GLN A 140 14.75 6.10 -2.53
CA GLN A 140 14.80 7.26 -3.44
C GLN A 140 14.57 6.84 -4.90
N HIS A 141 15.20 5.75 -5.35
CA HIS A 141 14.96 5.21 -6.68
C HIS A 141 13.52 4.69 -6.83
N LEU A 142 12.96 4.07 -5.79
CA LEU A 142 11.56 3.63 -5.77
C LEU A 142 10.58 4.81 -5.75
N LEU A 143 10.92 5.91 -5.08
CA LEU A 143 10.15 7.15 -5.14
C LEU A 143 10.14 7.73 -6.56
N ALA A 144 11.30 7.78 -7.22
CA ALA A 144 11.39 8.21 -8.62
C ALA A 144 10.62 7.28 -9.56
N ALA A 145 10.63 5.97 -9.28
CA ALA A 145 9.82 4.98 -9.98
C ALA A 145 8.33 5.26 -9.84
N ALA A 146 7.88 5.48 -8.62
CA ALA A 146 6.48 5.75 -8.33
C ALA A 146 5.98 7.01 -9.04
N ASP A 147 6.81 8.05 -9.13
CA ASP A 147 6.48 9.25 -9.88
C ASP A 147 6.42 8.98 -11.40
N ARG A 148 7.43 8.30 -11.95
CA ARG A 148 7.52 7.99 -13.40
C ARG A 148 6.34 7.14 -13.90
N PHE A 149 5.84 6.22 -13.08
CA PHE A 149 4.78 5.28 -13.45
C PHE A 149 3.42 5.62 -12.85
N ASP A 150 3.26 6.83 -12.28
CA ASP A 150 2.01 7.35 -11.71
C ASP A 150 1.39 6.43 -10.62
N LEU A 151 2.20 6.09 -9.61
CA LEU A 151 1.84 5.19 -8.51
C LEU A 151 1.68 5.99 -7.21
N ALA A 152 0.59 6.74 -7.10
CA ALA A 152 0.37 7.69 -6.00
C ALA A 152 0.51 7.09 -4.59
N ARG A 153 0.00 5.86 -4.36
CA ARG A 153 0.10 5.19 -3.05
C ARG A 153 1.54 4.79 -2.72
N LEU A 154 2.27 4.25 -3.69
CA LEU A 154 3.69 3.92 -3.52
C LEU A 154 4.53 5.16 -3.24
N LYS A 155 4.27 6.25 -3.96
CA LYS A 155 4.94 7.55 -3.75
C LYS A 155 4.81 8.03 -2.30
N LEU A 156 3.59 8.06 -1.77
CA LEU A 156 3.32 8.46 -0.38
C LEU A 156 3.97 7.51 0.65
N MET A 157 4.03 6.21 0.36
CA MET A 157 4.73 5.25 1.22
C MET A 157 6.23 5.51 1.26
N CYS A 158 6.85 5.78 0.11
CA CYS A 158 8.27 6.12 0.03
C CYS A 158 8.60 7.42 0.75
N GLU A 159 7.81 8.48 0.54
CA GLU A 159 7.97 9.78 1.23
C GLU A 159 7.92 9.60 2.76
N LYS A 160 6.91 8.88 3.25
CA LYS A 160 6.75 8.60 4.70
C LYS A 160 7.92 7.82 5.30
N ILE A 161 8.56 6.93 4.55
CA ILE A 161 9.72 6.18 5.03
C ILE A 161 10.96 7.08 5.03
N LEU A 162 11.16 7.86 3.98
CA LEU A 162 12.28 8.80 3.86
C LEU A 162 12.23 9.91 4.92
N GLU A 163 11.04 10.34 5.35
CA GLU A 163 10.89 11.27 6.49
C GLU A 163 11.35 10.69 7.84
N ARG A 164 11.42 9.36 7.96
CA ARG A 164 11.77 8.66 9.21
C ARG A 164 13.25 8.24 9.30
N LEU A 165 13.99 8.36 8.20
CA LEU A 165 15.40 8.00 8.08
C LEU A 165 16.29 9.22 8.32
#